data_AF-A0A8T6J2N8-F1
#
_entry.id   AF-A0A8T6J2N8-F1
#
_cell.length_a   1.000
_cell.length_b   1.000
_cell.length_c   1.000
_cell.angle_alpha   90.00
_cell.angle_beta   90.00
_cell.angle_gamma   90.00
#
_symmetry.space_group_name_H-M   'P 1'
#
loop_
_entity.id
_entity.type
_entity.pdbx_description
1 polymer ?
#
loop_
_entity_poly.entity_id
_entity_poly.type
_entity_poly.pdbx_seq_one_letter_code
_entity_poly.pdbx_strand_id
1 'polypeptide(L)'
;MNLTERIAEYIANTGLEDFPPDAIDAAKAAITDCLGCALAGSREPLADVLCDYITSLGGMPQATVIGRGFKTTSLEAALVNGAMSHALDYDDVTFITKTHPSAALIPGALPLAEEVGATGGELLLSYLLGFEVACAVGDAISPAYYDDLGWHPTGPLGALGAAAAPPRVGRGCPGPTGSAVSPMVVLTKPSPRD
;
A
#
# COMPACT_ATOMS: atom_id res chain seq x y z
N MET A 1 10.65 -20.64 -15.62
CA MET A 1 9.94 -19.73 -14.73
C MET A 1 10.10 -18.30 -15.21
N ASN A 2 9.01 -17.60 -15.49
CA ASN A 2 9.03 -16.19 -15.89
C ASN A 2 9.11 -15.26 -14.65
N LEU A 3 9.25 -13.94 -14.87
CA LEU A 3 9.43 -12.97 -13.77
C LEU A 3 8.23 -12.94 -12.82
N THR A 4 7.00 -12.92 -13.36
CA THR A 4 5.78 -12.90 -12.56
C THR A 4 5.65 -14.15 -11.69
N GLU A 5 5.99 -15.33 -12.23
CA GLU A 5 6.04 -16.59 -11.49
C GLU A 5 7.06 -16.53 -10.35
N ARG A 6 8.25 -15.95 -10.59
CA ARG A 6 9.29 -15.76 -9.55
C ARG A 6 8.80 -14.87 -8.40
N ILE A 7 8.13 -13.77 -8.71
CA ILE A 7 7.58 -12.86 -7.70
C ILE A 7 6.49 -13.57 -6.89
N ALA A 8 5.60 -14.30 -7.55
CA ALA A 8 4.55 -15.06 -6.88
C ALA A 8 5.12 -16.15 -5.95
N GLU A 9 6.15 -16.88 -6.40
CA GLU A 9 6.83 -17.86 -5.55
C GLU A 9 7.55 -17.21 -4.36
N TYR A 10 8.20 -16.07 -4.56
CA TYR A 10 8.83 -15.31 -3.48
C TYR A 10 7.79 -14.93 -2.41
N ILE A 11 6.67 -14.33 -2.80
CA ILE A 11 5.59 -13.93 -1.89
C ILE A 11 4.99 -15.13 -1.16
N ALA A 12 4.80 -16.25 -1.86
CA ALA A 12 4.15 -17.43 -1.29
C ALA A 12 5.03 -18.18 -0.27
N ASN A 13 6.34 -18.11 -0.41
CA ASN A 13 7.28 -18.93 0.37
C ASN A 13 8.08 -18.15 1.43
N THR A 14 7.96 -16.82 1.48
CA THR A 14 8.70 -15.97 2.42
C THR A 14 7.90 -15.71 3.69
N GLY A 15 8.49 -15.98 4.84
CA GLY A 15 7.97 -15.67 6.17
C GLY A 15 8.66 -14.47 6.82
N LEU A 16 8.18 -14.05 7.99
CA LEU A 16 8.83 -12.98 8.76
C LEU A 16 10.24 -13.38 9.20
N GLU A 17 10.45 -14.67 9.47
CA GLU A 17 11.72 -15.26 9.86
C GLU A 17 12.84 -15.12 8.81
N ASP A 18 12.47 -14.87 7.55
CA ASP A 18 13.42 -14.71 6.44
C ASP A 18 13.93 -13.26 6.30
N PHE A 19 13.31 -12.30 6.99
CA PHE A 19 13.73 -10.91 6.97
C PHE A 19 14.80 -10.62 8.04
N PRO A 20 15.82 -9.82 7.70
CA PRO A 20 16.76 -9.29 8.68
C PRO A 20 16.04 -8.54 9.83
N PRO A 21 16.52 -8.63 11.08
CA PRO A 21 15.87 -7.96 12.22
C PRO A 21 15.74 -6.44 12.05
N ASP A 22 16.72 -5.79 11.43
CA ASP A 22 16.72 -4.37 11.12
C ASP A 22 15.66 -4.00 10.07
N ALA A 23 15.39 -4.87 9.09
CA ALA A 23 14.29 -4.68 8.15
C ALA A 23 12.93 -4.73 8.85
N ILE A 24 12.76 -5.65 9.81
CA ILE A 24 11.55 -5.75 10.64
C ILE A 24 11.34 -4.46 11.45
N ASP A 25 12.40 -3.93 12.06
CA ASP A 25 12.32 -2.72 12.88
C ASP A 25 12.07 -1.48 12.02
N ALA A 26 12.72 -1.38 10.85
CA ALA A 26 12.45 -0.32 9.87
C ALA A 26 10.98 -0.36 9.38
N ALA A 27 10.44 -1.54 9.12
CA ALA A 27 9.04 -1.71 8.71
C ALA A 27 8.07 -1.25 9.80
N LYS A 28 8.31 -1.59 11.07
CA LYS A 28 7.48 -1.07 12.19
C LYS A 28 7.56 0.45 12.30
N ALA A 29 8.75 1.03 12.11
CA ALA A 29 8.93 2.47 12.13
C ALA A 29 8.14 3.14 10.99
N ALA A 30 8.25 2.63 9.75
CA ALA A 30 7.51 3.11 8.59
C ALA A 30 5.99 3.00 8.76
N ILE A 31 5.51 1.89 9.35
CA ILE A 31 4.10 1.71 9.69
C ILE A 31 3.63 2.78 10.68
N THR A 32 4.43 3.01 11.73
CA THR A 32 4.11 4.01 12.76
C THR A 32 4.11 5.42 12.19
N ASP A 33 5.10 5.75 11.36
CA ASP A 33 5.24 7.03 10.68
C ASP A 33 4.04 7.33 9.77
N CYS A 34 3.67 6.38 8.90
CA CYS A 34 2.53 6.52 8.00
C CYS A 34 1.21 6.72 8.75
N LEU A 35 0.99 6.03 9.87
CA LEU A 35 -0.18 6.24 10.72
C LEU A 35 -0.18 7.65 11.33
N GLY A 36 0.98 8.18 11.71
CA GLY A 36 1.16 9.56 12.14
C GLY A 36 0.80 10.56 11.04
N CYS A 37 1.29 10.34 9.82
CA CYS A 37 0.97 11.15 8.66
C CYS A 37 -0.53 11.12 8.32
N ALA A 38 -1.15 9.94 8.31
CA ALA A 38 -2.59 9.77 8.10
C ALA A 38 -3.41 10.51 9.16
N LEU A 39 -3.00 10.44 10.43
CA LEU A 39 -3.66 11.14 11.52
C LEU A 39 -3.53 12.67 11.37
N ALA A 40 -2.35 13.17 10.99
CA ALA A 40 -2.16 14.59 10.70
C ALA A 40 -3.02 15.03 9.50
N GLY A 41 -2.98 14.29 8.40
CA GLY A 41 -3.75 14.54 7.19
C GLY A 41 -5.27 14.41 7.36
N SER A 42 -5.74 13.67 8.37
CA SER A 42 -7.18 13.58 8.69
C SER A 42 -7.84 14.90 9.08
N ARG A 43 -7.02 15.92 9.35
CA ARG A 43 -7.41 17.29 9.70
C ARG A 43 -7.37 18.26 8.52
N GLU A 44 -6.90 17.81 7.35
CA GLU A 44 -6.83 18.63 6.15
C GLU A 44 -8.17 18.69 5.41
N PRO A 45 -8.46 19.76 4.66
CA PRO A 45 -9.74 19.90 3.93
C PRO A 45 -10.05 18.74 2.98
N LEU A 46 -9.03 18.07 2.44
CA LEU A 46 -9.22 16.90 1.57
C LEU A 46 -9.91 15.75 2.30
N ALA A 47 -9.66 15.59 3.61
CA ALA A 47 -10.24 14.53 4.41
C ALA A 47 -11.75 14.72 4.54
N ASP A 48 -12.22 15.96 4.69
CA ASP A 48 -13.65 16.30 4.73
C ASP A 48 -14.33 15.96 3.40
N VAL A 49 -13.75 16.41 2.28
CA VAL A 49 -14.28 16.14 0.94
C VAL A 49 -14.40 14.63 0.68
N LEU A 50 -13.36 13.87 1.01
CA LEU A 50 -13.37 12.43 0.79
C LEU A 50 -14.31 11.70 1.75
N CYS A 51 -14.38 12.10 3.02
CA CYS A 51 -15.31 11.50 3.99
C CYS A 51 -16.77 11.73 3.59
N ASP A 52 -17.11 12.94 3.14
CA ASP A 52 -18.46 13.26 2.66
C ASP A 52 -18.81 12.42 1.42
N TYR A 53 -17.84 12.28 0.50
CA TYR A 53 -18.01 11.45 -0.68
C TYR A 53 -18.29 9.98 -0.32
N ILE A 54 -17.43 9.33 0.47
CA ILE A 54 -17.64 7.91 0.81
C ILE A 54 -18.88 7.69 1.68
N THR A 55 -19.23 8.64 2.55
CA THR A 55 -20.47 8.59 3.34
C THR A 55 -21.70 8.63 2.43
N SER A 56 -21.65 9.39 1.33
CA SER A 56 -22.73 9.45 0.34
C SER A 56 -22.92 8.15 -0.45
N LEU A 57 -21.85 7.37 -0.63
CA LEU A 57 -21.90 6.04 -1.26
C LEU A 57 -22.50 4.98 -0.32
N GLY A 58 -22.28 5.15 0.99
CA GLY A 58 -22.64 4.17 2.01
C GLY A 58 -21.74 2.92 1.94
N GLY A 59 -21.97 1.95 2.82
CA GLY A 59 -21.12 0.77 2.86
C GLY A 59 -21.27 -0.02 4.14
N MET A 60 -20.71 -1.23 4.16
CA MET A 60 -20.63 -2.04 5.38
C MET A 60 -19.44 -1.58 6.23
N PRO A 61 -19.57 -1.51 7.57
CA PRO A 61 -18.50 -1.03 8.45
C PRO A 61 -17.40 -2.09 8.66
N GLN A 62 -16.57 -2.29 7.63
CA GLN A 62 -15.52 -3.32 7.60
C GLN A 62 -14.18 -2.80 8.14
N ALA A 63 -13.84 -1.55 7.84
CA ALA A 63 -12.53 -0.97 8.17
C ALA A 63 -12.62 0.48 8.61
N THR A 64 -11.66 0.91 9.42
CA THR A 64 -11.61 2.22 10.06
C THR A 64 -11.04 3.31 9.15
N VAL A 65 -11.70 4.47 9.15
CA VAL A 65 -11.12 5.70 8.58
C VAL A 65 -10.32 6.42 9.68
N ILE A 66 -9.00 6.49 9.49
CA ILE A 66 -8.05 6.94 10.51
C ILE A 66 -8.36 8.38 10.92
N GLY A 67 -8.50 8.62 12.23
CA GLY A 67 -8.75 9.97 12.77
C GLY A 67 -10.17 10.51 12.58
N ARG A 68 -11.08 9.75 11.95
CA ARG A 68 -12.45 10.23 11.63
C ARG A 68 -13.57 9.60 12.44
N GLY A 69 -13.30 8.54 13.20
CA GLY A 69 -14.24 7.98 14.18
C GLY A 69 -15.38 7.13 13.61
N PHE A 70 -15.29 6.70 12.36
CA PHE A 70 -16.26 5.79 11.74
C PHE A 70 -15.57 4.69 10.92
N LYS A 71 -16.36 3.70 10.52
CA LYS A 71 -15.94 2.62 9.62
C LYS A 71 -16.75 2.62 8.33
N THR A 72 -16.13 2.16 7.25
CA THR A 72 -16.76 1.95 5.94
C THR A 72 -16.20 0.67 5.30
N THR A 73 -16.45 0.43 4.01
CA THR A 73 -15.84 -0.71 3.30
C THR A 73 -14.31 -0.63 3.33
N SER A 74 -13.62 -1.77 3.25
CA SER A 74 -12.14 -1.78 3.23
C SER A 74 -11.56 -0.98 2.06
N LEU A 75 -12.21 -1.04 0.90
CA LEU A 75 -11.81 -0.29 -0.30
C LEU A 75 -11.88 1.23 -0.09
N GLU A 76 -12.99 1.72 0.46
CA GLU A 76 -13.17 3.16 0.70
C GLU A 76 -12.27 3.65 1.83
N ALA A 77 -12.11 2.86 2.90
CA ALA A 77 -11.17 3.18 3.96
C ALA A 77 -9.73 3.26 3.41
N ALA A 78 -9.34 2.36 2.48
CA ALA A 78 -8.03 2.41 1.83
C ALA A 78 -7.83 3.68 1.01
N LEU A 79 -8.84 4.08 0.22
CA LEU A 79 -8.81 5.31 -0.55
C LEU A 79 -8.60 6.54 0.34
N VAL A 80 -9.42 6.69 1.39
CA VAL A 80 -9.38 7.88 2.26
C VAL A 80 -8.11 7.88 3.11
N ASN A 81 -7.74 6.75 3.70
CA ASN A 81 -6.50 6.63 4.48
C ASN A 81 -5.27 6.90 3.62
N GLY A 82 -5.27 6.47 2.35
CA GLY A 82 -4.19 6.75 1.39
C GLY A 82 -4.02 8.23 1.13
N ALA A 83 -5.12 8.90 0.77
CA ALA A 83 -5.12 10.34 0.53
C ALA A 83 -4.71 11.14 1.78
N MET A 84 -5.17 10.73 2.97
CA MET A 84 -4.76 11.38 4.23
C MET A 84 -3.29 11.13 4.54
N SER A 85 -2.74 9.95 4.25
CA SER A 85 -1.33 9.63 4.52
C SER A 85 -0.36 10.51 3.71
N HIS A 86 -0.76 10.88 2.48
CA HIS A 86 0.05 11.70 1.59
C HIS A 86 -0.41 13.18 1.53
N ALA A 87 -1.30 13.60 2.45
CA ALA A 87 -1.94 14.92 2.40
C ALA A 87 -0.97 16.09 2.57
N LEU A 88 0.10 15.87 3.35
CA LEU A 88 1.02 16.90 3.84
C LEU A 88 2.44 16.75 3.28
N ASP A 89 2.69 15.73 2.44
CA ASP A 89 4.02 15.40 1.93
C ASP A 89 5.05 15.18 3.05
N TYR A 90 4.61 14.55 4.14
CA TYR A 90 5.40 14.22 5.34
C TYR A 90 5.79 12.74 5.42
N ASP A 91 5.16 11.91 4.60
CA ASP A 91 5.35 10.48 4.53
C ASP A 91 6.72 10.10 3.95
N ASP A 92 7.16 8.88 4.28
CA ASP A 92 8.48 8.36 3.92
C ASP A 92 8.80 8.39 2.42
N VAL A 93 10.09 8.34 2.10
CA VAL A 93 10.58 8.30 0.72
C VAL A 93 11.64 7.22 0.54
N THR A 94 11.52 6.47 -0.56
CA THR A 94 12.61 5.61 -1.06
C THR A 94 13.32 6.33 -2.20
N PHE A 95 14.58 6.72 -1.96
CA PHE A 95 15.36 7.48 -2.94
C PHE A 95 15.65 6.71 -4.23
N ILE A 96 15.74 5.38 -4.17
CA ILE A 96 16.03 4.53 -5.33
C ILE A 96 14.93 4.67 -6.39
N THR A 97 13.68 4.65 -5.95
CA THR A 97 12.49 4.65 -6.81
C THR A 97 11.78 6.00 -6.87
N LYS A 98 12.24 6.99 -6.09
CA LYS A 98 11.57 8.30 -5.89
C LYS A 98 10.07 8.14 -5.55
N THR A 99 9.76 7.16 -4.70
CA THR A 99 8.39 6.82 -4.29
C THR A 99 8.17 7.12 -2.82
N HIS A 100 6.90 7.29 -2.45
CA HIS A 100 6.42 7.27 -1.08
C HIS A 100 5.68 5.95 -0.79
N PRO A 101 6.40 4.85 -0.53
CA PRO A 101 5.81 3.51 -0.52
C PRO A 101 4.79 3.33 0.60
N SER A 102 5.06 3.85 1.81
CA SER A 102 4.21 3.60 2.98
C SER A 102 2.81 4.19 2.83
N ALA A 103 2.69 5.40 2.28
CA ALA A 103 1.41 6.07 2.08
C ALA A 103 0.47 5.38 1.07
N ALA A 104 0.99 4.42 0.30
CA ALA A 104 0.17 3.56 -0.55
C ALA A 104 0.01 2.15 0.02
N LEU A 105 1.10 1.54 0.51
CA LEU A 105 1.11 0.16 0.98
C LEU A 105 0.26 -0.03 2.25
N ILE A 106 0.44 0.84 3.24
CA ILE A 106 -0.22 0.67 4.54
C ILE A 106 -1.71 0.97 4.43
N PRO A 107 -2.15 2.06 3.78
CA PRO A 107 -3.57 2.30 3.56
C PRO A 107 -4.22 1.24 2.66
N GLY A 108 -3.46 0.58 1.77
CA GLY A 108 -3.96 -0.57 1.02
C GLY A 108 -4.12 -1.85 1.87
N ALA A 109 -3.16 -2.12 2.76
CA ALA A 109 -3.11 -3.36 3.54
C ALA A 109 -3.93 -3.29 4.84
N LEU A 110 -3.86 -2.19 5.59
CA LEU A 110 -4.43 -2.08 6.93
C LEU A 110 -5.97 -2.24 6.96
N PRO A 111 -6.76 -1.60 6.08
CA PRO A 111 -8.20 -1.81 6.02
C PRO A 111 -8.58 -3.26 5.72
N LEU A 112 -7.83 -3.92 4.83
CA LEU A 112 -8.05 -5.33 4.51
C LEU A 112 -7.68 -6.22 5.69
N ALA A 113 -6.57 -5.93 6.38
CA ALA A 113 -6.18 -6.63 7.60
C ALA A 113 -7.27 -6.54 8.68
N GLU A 114 -7.87 -5.36 8.86
CA GLU A 114 -8.99 -5.17 9.79
C GLU A 114 -10.22 -5.98 9.37
N GLU A 115 -10.58 -5.95 8.08
CA GLU A 115 -11.72 -6.69 7.53
C GLU A 115 -11.59 -8.20 7.77
N VAL A 116 -10.41 -8.77 7.49
CA VAL A 116 -10.19 -10.22 7.60
C VAL A 116 -9.81 -10.66 9.02
N GLY A 117 -9.53 -9.74 9.94
CA GLY A 117 -9.06 -10.05 11.29
C GLY A 117 -7.62 -10.55 11.34
N ALA A 118 -6.75 -10.03 10.48
CA ALA A 118 -5.33 -10.36 10.46
C ALA A 118 -4.61 -9.84 11.71
N THR A 119 -3.60 -10.59 12.15
CA THR A 119 -2.69 -10.21 13.23
C THR A 119 -1.70 -9.13 12.78
N GLY A 120 -1.08 -8.45 13.74
CA GLY A 120 -0.01 -7.47 13.44
C GLY A 120 1.19 -8.09 12.71
N GLY A 121 1.49 -9.37 12.95
CA GLY A 121 2.54 -10.08 12.23
C GLY A 121 2.19 -10.33 10.76
N GLU A 122 0.93 -10.67 10.46
CA GLU A 122 0.46 -10.86 9.09
C GLU A 122 0.43 -9.53 8.31
N LEU A 123 0.06 -8.42 8.96
CA LEU A 123 0.17 -7.08 8.38
C LEU A 123 1.62 -6.69 8.12
N LEU A 124 2.52 -6.94 9.09
CA LEU A 124 3.94 -6.63 8.96
C LEU A 124 4.58 -7.41 7.79
N LEU A 125 4.27 -8.70 7.65
CA LEU A 125 4.75 -9.51 6.54
C LEU A 125 4.22 -9.00 5.19
N SER A 126 2.93 -8.69 5.14
CA SER A 126 2.28 -8.09 3.98
C SER A 126 2.98 -6.81 3.53
N TYR A 127 3.27 -5.91 4.47
CA TYR A 127 4.00 -4.67 4.19
C TYR A 127 5.41 -4.93 3.65
N LEU A 128 6.19 -5.79 4.31
CA LEU A 128 7.56 -6.13 3.88
C LEU A 128 7.60 -6.71 2.47
N LEU A 129 6.73 -7.67 2.17
CA LEU A 129 6.64 -8.29 0.84
C LEU A 129 6.18 -7.30 -0.22
N GLY A 130 5.17 -6.48 0.09
CA GLY A 130 4.68 -5.44 -0.82
C GLY A 130 5.75 -4.39 -1.12
N PHE A 131 6.51 -3.99 -0.10
CA PHE A 131 7.62 -3.04 -0.22
C PHE A 131 8.74 -3.61 -1.11
N GLU A 132 9.16 -4.85 -0.88
CA GLU A 132 10.21 -5.50 -1.69
C GLU A 132 9.79 -5.60 -3.16
N VAL A 133 8.55 -6.01 -3.42
CA VAL A 133 8.02 -6.11 -4.79
C VAL A 133 7.95 -4.75 -5.47
N ALA A 134 7.44 -3.73 -4.77
CA ALA A 134 7.36 -2.36 -5.30
C ALA A 134 8.75 -1.80 -5.61
N CYS A 135 9.72 -2.01 -4.71
CA CYS A 135 11.10 -1.55 -4.89
C CYS A 135 11.81 -2.31 -6.01
N ALA A 136 11.67 -3.63 -6.10
CA ALA A 136 12.30 -4.44 -7.14
C ALA A 136 11.78 -4.06 -8.54
N VAL A 137 10.48 -3.80 -8.67
CA VAL A 137 9.91 -3.34 -9.95
C VAL A 137 10.28 -1.89 -10.22
N GLY A 138 10.29 -1.04 -9.20
CA GLY A 138 10.68 0.36 -9.31
C GLY A 138 12.13 0.54 -9.75
N ASP A 139 13.05 -0.25 -9.19
CA ASP A 139 14.48 -0.22 -9.55
C ASP A 139 14.68 -0.59 -11.03
N ALA A 140 13.91 -1.55 -11.54
CA ALA A 140 13.99 -1.97 -12.94
C ALA A 140 13.50 -0.91 -13.95
N ILE A 141 12.68 0.07 -13.53
CA ILE A 141 12.14 1.13 -14.40
C ILE A 141 12.74 2.51 -14.11
N SER A 142 13.52 2.63 -13.03
CA SER A 142 14.19 3.86 -12.64
C SER A 142 15.53 4.04 -13.38
N PRO A 143 16.02 5.27 -13.57
CA PRO A 143 15.36 6.54 -13.23
C PRO A 143 14.33 7.01 -14.28
N ALA A 144 14.32 6.41 -15.47
CA ALA A 144 13.60 6.90 -16.64
C ALA A 144 12.09 7.08 -16.43
N TYR A 145 11.45 6.22 -15.63
CA TYR A 145 10.02 6.31 -15.34
C TYR A 145 9.61 7.68 -14.75
N TYR A 146 10.40 8.19 -13.81
CA TYR A 146 10.18 9.52 -13.23
C TYR A 146 10.88 10.61 -14.04
N ASP A 147 12.19 10.48 -14.27
CA ASP A 147 13.01 11.59 -14.79
C ASP A 147 12.74 11.91 -16.27
N ASP A 148 12.57 10.90 -17.11
CA ASP A 148 12.44 11.10 -18.55
C ASP A 148 10.97 11.12 -19.00
N LEU A 149 10.15 10.28 -18.38
CA LEU A 149 8.75 10.10 -18.75
C LEU A 149 7.79 10.97 -17.92
N GLY A 150 8.19 11.44 -16.74
CA GLY A 150 7.40 12.34 -15.90
C GLY A 150 6.26 11.66 -15.14
N TRP A 151 6.33 10.33 -14.95
CA TRP A 151 5.35 9.60 -14.17
C TRP A 151 5.64 9.72 -12.67
N HIS A 152 4.59 9.84 -11.86
CA HIS A 152 4.72 9.79 -10.41
C HIS A 152 4.64 8.32 -9.93
N PRO A 153 5.75 7.71 -9.47
CA PRO A 153 5.85 6.27 -9.24
C PRO A 153 5.07 5.79 -8.00
N THR A 154 4.77 6.69 -7.06
CA THR A 154 4.09 6.35 -5.79
C THR A 154 2.77 5.60 -6.01
N GLY A 155 1.89 6.12 -6.86
CA GLY A 155 0.59 5.48 -7.10
C GLY A 155 0.73 4.10 -7.76
N PRO A 156 1.38 3.99 -8.94
CA PRO A 156 1.55 2.72 -9.64
C PRO A 156 2.29 1.64 -8.85
N LEU A 157 3.45 1.97 -8.28
CA LEU A 157 4.28 0.99 -7.55
C LEU A 157 3.67 0.66 -6.19
N GLY A 158 3.05 1.65 -5.53
CA GLY A 158 2.33 1.45 -4.29
C GLY A 158 1.13 0.52 -4.45
N ALA A 159 0.32 0.73 -5.50
CA ALA A 159 -0.78 -0.18 -5.83
C ALA A 159 -0.25 -1.59 -6.11
N LEU A 160 0.84 -1.71 -6.90
CA LEU A 160 1.50 -2.98 -7.17
C LEU A 160 1.88 -3.73 -5.90
N GLY A 161 2.60 -3.09 -5.00
CA GLY A 161 3.03 -3.72 -3.76
C GLY A 161 1.87 -4.08 -2.83
N ALA A 162 0.85 -3.21 -2.73
CA ALA A 162 -0.30 -3.45 -1.85
C ALA A 162 -1.10 -4.68 -2.28
N ALA A 163 -1.25 -4.92 -3.59
CA ALA A 163 -1.97 -6.09 -4.09
C ALA A 163 -1.08 -7.34 -4.23
N ALA A 164 0.25 -7.18 -4.29
CA ALA A 164 1.17 -8.31 -4.41
C ALA A 164 1.05 -9.24 -3.20
N ALA A 165 1.01 -8.66 -1.99
CA ALA A 165 0.99 -9.40 -0.75
C ALA A 165 -0.11 -8.89 0.21
N PRO A 166 -1.41 -9.08 -0.09
CA PRO A 166 -2.47 -8.65 0.82
C PRO A 166 -2.40 -9.43 2.14
N PRO A 167 -2.77 -8.82 3.29
CA PRO A 167 -2.83 -9.52 4.57
C PRO A 167 -3.78 -10.72 4.52
N ARG A 168 -3.44 -11.79 5.25
CA ARG A 168 -4.17 -13.06 5.24
C ARG A 168 -4.22 -13.61 6.65
N VAL A 169 -5.28 -14.36 6.97
CA VAL A 169 -5.39 -15.11 8.21
C VAL A 169 -4.92 -16.55 7.99
N GLY A 170 -3.89 -16.96 8.73
CA GLY A 170 -3.41 -18.34 8.79
C GLY A 170 -2.53 -18.79 7.61
N ARG A 171 -1.52 -19.62 7.91
CA ARG A 171 -0.67 -20.30 6.91
C ARG A 171 -1.50 -21.40 6.21
N GLY A 172 -2.30 -21.03 5.19
CA GLY A 172 -3.11 -22.02 4.45
C GLY A 172 -4.12 -21.47 3.45
N CYS A 173 -4.43 -20.17 3.44
CA CYS A 173 -5.26 -19.60 2.39
C CYS A 173 -4.44 -19.48 1.09
N PRO A 174 -4.88 -20.09 -0.03
CA PRO A 174 -4.12 -20.06 -1.28
C PRO A 174 -3.77 -18.62 -1.66
N GLY A 175 -2.51 -18.42 -2.08
CA GLY A 175 -1.95 -17.17 -2.59
C GLY A 175 -2.89 -16.45 -3.57
N PRO A 176 -2.65 -15.17 -3.91
CA PRO A 176 -3.22 -14.71 -5.17
C PRO A 176 -2.52 -15.58 -6.22
N THR A 177 -3.24 -16.55 -6.79
CA THR A 177 -2.82 -17.14 -8.07
C THR A 177 -2.58 -15.94 -9.02
N GLY A 178 -1.65 -16.04 -9.97
CA GLY A 178 -1.12 -14.90 -10.75
C GLY A 178 -2.10 -13.91 -11.41
N SER A 179 -3.41 -14.03 -11.20
CA SER A 179 -4.48 -13.10 -11.59
C SER A 179 -4.49 -11.75 -10.86
N ALA A 180 -3.86 -11.56 -9.69
CA ALA A 180 -3.90 -10.25 -9.00
C ALA A 180 -2.92 -9.21 -9.57
N VAL A 181 -1.81 -9.66 -10.17
CA VAL A 181 -0.76 -8.78 -10.73
C VAL A 181 -1.13 -8.28 -12.14
N SER A 182 -1.85 -9.11 -12.94
CA SER A 182 -2.21 -8.78 -14.33
C SER A 182 -3.15 -7.56 -14.52
N PRO A 183 -4.20 -7.33 -13.72
CA PRO A 183 -5.12 -6.22 -13.96
C PRO A 183 -4.60 -4.83 -13.54
N MET A 184 -3.55 -4.74 -12.72
CA MET A 184 -3.10 -3.44 -12.17
C MET A 184 -2.23 -2.59 -13.10
N VAL A 185 -1.61 -3.17 -14.13
CA VAL A 185 -0.84 -2.41 -15.14
C VAL A 185 -1.73 -1.40 -15.90
N VAL A 186 -3.06 -1.50 -15.81
CA VAL A 186 -4.02 -0.72 -16.59
C VAL A 186 -4.37 0.66 -15.97
N LEU A 187 -4.03 0.92 -14.70
CA LEU A 187 -4.55 2.11 -13.98
C LEU A 187 -3.67 3.37 -14.02
N THR A 188 -2.58 3.41 -14.80
CA THR A 188 -1.66 4.55 -14.80
C THR A 188 -1.96 5.52 -15.96
N LYS A 189 -2.44 6.74 -15.66
CA LYS A 189 -2.55 7.85 -16.63
C LYS A 189 -1.37 8.84 -16.44
N PRO A 190 -0.71 9.32 -17.52
CA PRO A 190 0.40 10.25 -17.36
C PRO A 190 -0.11 11.59 -16.84
N SER A 191 0.70 12.26 -16.00
CA SER A 191 0.49 13.67 -15.68
C SER A 191 0.59 14.48 -16.99
N PRO A 192 -0.33 15.42 -17.26
CA PRO A 192 -0.17 16.33 -18.38
C PRO A 192 1.12 17.14 -18.16
N ARG A 193 1.96 17.21 -19.20
CA ARG A 193 3.06 18.16 -19.26
C ARG A 193 2.45 19.47 -19.77
N ASP A 194 2.59 20.55 -18.99
CA ASP A 194 2.45 21.92 -19.49
C ASP A 194 3.61 22.26 -20.45
#